data_AF-R9IZC8-F1
#
_entry.id   AF-R9IZC8-F1
#
_cell.length_a   1.000
_cell.length_b   1.000
_cell.length_c   1.000
_cell.angle_alpha   90.00
_cell.angle_beta   90.00
_cell.angle_gamma   90.00
#
_symmetry.space_group_name_H-M   'P 1'
#
loop_
_entity.id
_entity.type
_entity.pdbx_description
1 polymer ?
#
loop_
_entity_poly.entity_id
_entity_poly.type
_entity_poly.pdbx_seq_one_letter_code
_entity_poly.pdbx_strand_id
1 'polypeptide(L)'
;MNFGNLLPAQNRDELRQWLIENHNKEKECWVVVKRGRPVDDGTFWYIDAVEEAMCFGWIDSTTKKMDNGITAQRLAPRRKGSLWSELNKERCRRMERLGRMTDAGRAVLPDMSDKGFVIDKDILDALKADDEIWDNFQKFPPLYQRVRIDTIQIKKKQPELFNSRLQKLLDNTKKGVMYGEWNDNGRLTEN
;
A
#
# COMPACT_ATOMS: atom_id res chain seq x y z
N MET A 1 -6.39 -28.22 1.30
CA MET A 1 -6.03 -27.36 0.14
C MET A 1 -4.51 -27.26 0.04
N ASN A 2 -3.89 -27.30 -1.15
CA ASN A 2 -2.43 -27.23 -1.23
C ASN A 2 -1.94 -25.75 -1.25
N PHE A 3 -1.01 -25.41 -0.37
CA PHE A 3 -0.28 -24.14 -0.35
C PHE A 3 1.08 -24.41 -0.97
N GLY A 4 1.45 -23.69 -2.04
CA GLY A 4 2.72 -23.95 -2.74
C GLY A 4 3.95 -23.84 -1.84
N ASN A 5 3.95 -22.85 -0.93
CA ASN A 5 5.02 -22.57 0.03
C ASN A 5 4.43 -21.88 1.28
N LEU A 6 3.78 -22.64 2.18
CA LEU A 6 3.35 -22.08 3.48
C LEU A 6 4.54 -22.00 4.44
N LEU A 7 4.95 -20.78 4.75
CA LEU A 7 6.12 -20.54 5.59
C LEU A 7 5.74 -20.58 7.07
N PRO A 8 6.57 -21.18 7.94
CA PRO A 8 6.40 -21.12 9.40
C PRO A 8 6.87 -19.78 10.00
N ALA A 9 7.12 -18.75 9.17
CA ALA A 9 7.66 -17.47 9.60
C ALA A 9 6.74 -16.77 10.62
N GLN A 10 7.33 -16.39 11.75
CA GLN A 10 6.64 -15.79 12.91
C GLN A 10 6.94 -14.30 13.08
N ASN A 11 7.78 -13.72 12.22
CA ASN A 11 8.12 -12.31 12.22
C ASN A 11 8.68 -11.89 10.85
N ARG A 12 8.93 -10.59 10.71
CA ARG A 12 9.42 -9.99 9.46
C ARG A 12 10.81 -10.46 9.06
N ASP A 13 11.70 -10.73 10.02
CA ASP A 13 13.08 -11.09 9.72
C ASP A 13 13.19 -12.55 9.25
N GLU A 14 12.35 -13.44 9.77
CA GLU A 14 12.21 -14.81 9.25
C GLU A 14 11.67 -14.83 7.81
N LEU A 15 10.67 -13.99 7.49
CA LEU A 15 10.21 -13.83 6.11
C LEU A 15 11.33 -13.26 5.23
N ARG A 16 12.08 -12.26 5.72
CA ARG A 16 13.20 -11.67 5.00
C ARG A 16 14.26 -12.71 4.66
N GLN A 17 14.64 -13.57 5.61
CA GLN A 17 15.62 -14.64 5.38
C GLN A 17 15.17 -15.56 4.24
N TRP A 18 13.90 -15.97 4.25
CA TRP A 18 13.35 -16.77 3.17
C TRP A 18 13.39 -16.03 1.82
N LEU A 19 13.05 -14.74 1.79
CA LEU A 19 13.08 -13.93 0.56
C LEU A 19 14.50 -13.76 0.00
N ILE A 20 15.50 -13.56 0.86
CA ILE A 20 16.92 -13.50 0.44
C ILE A 20 17.28 -14.73 -0.39
N GLU A 21 16.86 -15.91 0.05
CA GLU A 21 17.21 -17.18 -0.58
C GLU A 21 16.34 -17.52 -1.80
N ASN A 22 15.10 -17.04 -1.85
CA ASN A 22 14.06 -17.59 -2.72
C ASN A 22 13.33 -16.57 -3.62
N HIS A 23 13.48 -15.26 -3.44
CA HIS A 23 12.67 -14.24 -4.16
C HIS A 23 12.78 -14.33 -5.70
N ASN A 24 13.88 -14.88 -6.22
CA ASN A 24 14.12 -15.05 -7.66
C ASN A 24 13.97 -16.51 -8.16
N LYS A 25 13.63 -17.45 -7.26
CA LYS A 25 13.44 -18.88 -7.57
C LYS A 25 11.97 -19.28 -7.50
N GLU A 26 11.25 -18.71 -6.53
CA GLU A 26 9.89 -19.10 -6.21
C GLU A 26 8.86 -18.17 -6.83
N LYS A 27 7.67 -18.72 -7.12
CA LYS A 27 6.57 -17.98 -7.75
C LYS A 27 5.59 -17.38 -6.75
N GLU A 28 5.61 -17.87 -5.51
CA GLU A 28 4.78 -17.40 -4.41
C GLU A 28 5.27 -17.97 -3.08
N CYS A 29 4.85 -17.34 -2.00
CA CYS A 29 4.84 -17.91 -0.66
C CYS A 29 3.59 -17.48 0.10
N TRP A 30 3.32 -18.16 1.21
CA TRP A 30 2.18 -17.91 2.06
C TRP A 30 2.65 -17.73 3.49
N VAL A 31 2.13 -16.70 4.16
CA VAL A 31 2.45 -16.39 5.56
C VAL A 31 1.18 -16.23 6.37
N VAL A 32 1.22 -16.63 7.64
CA VAL A 32 0.16 -16.33 8.60
C VAL A 32 0.54 -15.05 9.33
N VAL A 33 -0.31 -14.03 9.22
CA VAL A 33 -0.06 -12.69 9.75
C VAL A 33 -1.28 -12.16 10.47
N LYS A 34 -1.07 -11.37 11.53
CA LYS A 34 -2.15 -10.63 12.19
C LYS A 34 -2.52 -9.39 11.38
N ARG A 35 -3.82 -9.18 11.17
CA ARG A 35 -4.34 -7.98 10.52
C ARG A 35 -4.84 -6.99 11.58
N GLY A 36 -4.67 -5.70 11.31
CA GLY A 36 -5.06 -4.63 12.22
C GLY A 36 -3.94 -3.60 12.38
N ARG A 37 -4.12 -2.69 13.34
CA ARG A 37 -3.11 -1.72 13.73
C ARG A 37 -2.01 -2.44 14.52
N PRO A 38 -0.73 -2.36 14.10
CA PRO A 38 0.37 -2.83 14.91
C PRO A 38 0.43 -2.09 16.25
N VAL A 39 0.54 -2.85 17.33
CA VAL A 39 0.62 -2.32 18.71
C VAL A 39 1.86 -2.79 19.46
N ASP A 40 2.63 -3.71 18.86
CA ASP A 40 3.84 -4.32 19.40
C ASP A 40 4.72 -4.84 18.25
N ASP A 41 6.00 -5.09 18.54
CA ASP A 41 6.99 -5.59 17.57
C ASP A 41 7.17 -7.13 17.64
N GLY A 42 6.55 -7.81 18.61
CA GLY A 42 6.64 -9.26 18.78
C GLY A 42 5.65 -10.04 17.90
N THR A 43 4.61 -9.36 17.39
CA THR A 43 3.61 -9.95 16.53
C THR A 43 3.97 -9.77 15.06
N PHE A 44 3.81 -10.82 14.25
CA PHE A 44 3.93 -10.69 12.80
C PHE A 44 2.71 -9.99 12.19
N TRP A 45 2.80 -8.70 11.94
CA TRP A 45 1.71 -7.95 11.34
C TRP A 45 1.72 -8.07 9.82
N TYR A 46 0.52 -8.04 9.24
CA TYR A 46 0.33 -8.05 7.78
C TYR A 46 1.15 -6.95 7.09
N ILE A 47 1.22 -5.76 7.69
CA ILE A 47 1.97 -4.65 7.10
C ILE A 47 3.49 -4.92 7.08
N ASP A 48 4.04 -5.67 8.05
CA ASP A 48 5.45 -6.05 8.03
C ASP A 48 5.74 -7.02 6.90
N ALA A 49 4.83 -7.97 6.65
CA ALA A 49 4.96 -8.89 5.52
C ALA A 49 4.88 -8.17 4.16
N VAL A 50 4.01 -7.16 4.04
CA VAL A 50 3.90 -6.32 2.84
C VAL A 50 5.19 -5.52 2.61
N GLU A 51 5.73 -4.89 3.65
CA GLU A 51 6.98 -4.12 3.59
C GLU A 51 8.17 -5.00 3.18
N GLU A 52 8.32 -6.18 3.79
CA GLU A 52 9.40 -7.11 3.40
C GLU A 52 9.20 -7.64 1.98
N ALA A 53 7.98 -7.99 1.57
CA ALA A 53 7.73 -8.40 0.18
C ALA A 53 8.18 -7.30 -0.81
N MET A 54 7.86 -6.04 -0.54
CA MET A 54 8.26 -4.92 -1.39
C MET A 54 9.78 -4.77 -1.48
N CYS A 55 10.52 -5.04 -0.40
CA CYS A 55 11.98 -5.00 -0.40
C CYS A 55 12.60 -5.92 -1.46
N PHE A 56 11.91 -6.98 -1.88
CA PHE A 56 12.39 -7.97 -2.86
C PHE A 56 11.63 -7.93 -4.19
N GLY A 57 10.84 -6.88 -4.42
CA GLY A 57 10.05 -6.72 -5.65
C GLY A 57 8.82 -7.61 -5.71
N TRP A 58 8.35 -8.06 -4.55
CA TRP A 58 7.14 -8.85 -4.37
C TRP A 58 5.99 -7.96 -3.87
N ILE A 59 4.77 -8.50 -3.92
CA ILE A 59 3.56 -7.84 -3.45
C ILE A 59 2.64 -8.85 -2.78
N ASP A 60 1.79 -8.38 -1.88
CA ASP A 60 0.67 -9.15 -1.38
C ASP A 60 -0.40 -9.34 -2.46
N SER A 61 -1.03 -10.51 -2.40
CA SER A 61 -2.04 -10.93 -3.36
C SER A 61 -3.27 -11.42 -2.59
N THR A 62 -3.84 -12.55 -2.99
CA THR A 62 -5.03 -13.10 -2.35
C THR A 62 -4.75 -13.70 -0.98
N THR A 63 -5.82 -13.89 -0.21
CA THR A 63 -5.79 -14.69 1.02
C THR A 63 -6.44 -16.06 0.78
N LYS A 64 -6.09 -17.04 1.61
CA LYS A 64 -6.75 -18.36 1.62
C LYS A 64 -6.93 -18.81 3.07
N LYS A 65 -8.10 -19.38 3.36
CA LYS A 65 -8.42 -19.96 4.67
C LYS A 65 -7.92 -21.41 4.71
N MET A 66 -7.20 -21.74 5.77
CA MET A 66 -6.73 -23.07 6.12
C MET A 66 -7.87 -23.89 6.75
N ASP A 67 -7.71 -25.21 6.79
CA ASP A 67 -8.73 -26.13 7.31
C ASP A 67 -9.03 -25.89 8.80
N ASN A 68 -8.05 -25.40 9.57
CA ASN A 68 -8.20 -24.98 10.97
C ASN A 68 -8.80 -23.57 11.16
N GLY A 69 -9.21 -22.91 10.07
CA GLY A 69 -9.83 -21.60 10.09
C GLY A 69 -8.87 -20.40 10.03
N ILE A 70 -7.56 -20.62 10.12
CA ILE A 70 -6.54 -19.57 10.01
C ILE A 70 -6.48 -19.04 8.58
N THR A 71 -6.32 -17.73 8.39
CA THR A 71 -6.18 -17.13 7.06
C THR A 71 -4.72 -16.83 6.77
N ALA A 72 -4.20 -17.38 5.68
CA ALA A 72 -2.86 -17.10 5.17
C ALA A 72 -2.90 -16.03 4.06
N GLN A 73 -1.89 -15.17 4.05
CA GLN A 73 -1.66 -14.15 3.03
C GLN A 73 -0.68 -14.68 1.99
N ARG A 74 -1.05 -14.59 0.70
CA ARG A 74 -0.14 -14.88 -0.40
C ARG A 74 0.76 -13.68 -0.68
N LEU A 75 2.05 -13.93 -0.84
CA LEU A 75 3.03 -13.00 -1.40
C LEU A 75 3.54 -13.58 -2.71
N ALA A 76 3.77 -12.74 -3.72
CA ALA A 76 4.27 -13.18 -5.02
C ALA A 76 5.09 -12.09 -5.72
N PRO A 77 5.98 -12.44 -6.67
CA PRO A 77 6.68 -11.47 -7.49
C PRO A 77 5.71 -10.51 -8.16
N ARG A 78 6.04 -9.22 -8.13
CA ARG A 78 5.19 -8.20 -8.73
C ARG A 78 5.24 -8.31 -10.25
N ARG A 79 4.07 -8.39 -10.89
CA ARG A 79 3.97 -8.46 -12.35
C ARG A 79 4.41 -7.14 -12.99
N LYS A 80 5.19 -7.21 -14.08
CA LYS A 80 5.53 -6.05 -14.90
C LYS A 80 4.25 -5.34 -15.35
N GLY A 81 4.20 -4.02 -15.17
CA GLY A 81 3.06 -3.18 -15.55
C GLY A 81 1.85 -3.21 -14.60
N SER A 82 1.91 -3.90 -13.45
CA SER A 82 0.81 -3.79 -12.48
C SER A 82 0.79 -2.41 -11.82
N LEU A 83 -0.40 -1.98 -11.40
CA LEU A 83 -0.65 -0.65 -10.82
C LEU A 83 -0.01 -0.49 -9.44
N TRP A 84 0.70 0.62 -9.23
CA TRP A 84 1.25 1.01 -7.93
C TRP A 84 0.32 2.02 -7.29
N SER A 85 -0.13 1.76 -6.06
CA SER A 85 -0.79 2.79 -5.27
C SER A 85 0.23 3.73 -4.64
N GLU A 86 -0.17 4.96 -4.36
CA GLU A 86 0.68 5.94 -3.68
C GLU A 86 1.07 5.48 -2.27
N LEU A 87 0.18 4.73 -1.60
CA LEU A 87 0.48 4.13 -0.29
C LEU A 87 1.61 3.10 -0.39
N ASN A 88 1.61 2.27 -1.44
CA ASN A 88 2.67 1.29 -1.66
C ASN A 88 3.99 1.95 -2.07
N LYS A 89 3.94 3.02 -2.88
CA LYS A 89 5.13 3.82 -3.17
C LYS A 89 5.73 4.38 -1.88
N GLU A 90 4.90 4.89 -0.97
CA GLU A 90 5.38 5.43 0.30
C GLU A 90 5.97 4.36 1.23
N ARG A 91 5.39 3.15 1.25
CA ARG A 91 6.00 2.00 1.94
C ARG A 91 7.40 1.70 1.40
N CYS A 92 7.60 1.74 0.08
CA CYS A 92 8.92 1.59 -0.52
C CYS A 92 9.88 2.71 -0.10
N ARG A 93 9.44 3.98 -0.09
CA ARG A 93 10.26 5.10 0.41
C ARG A 93 10.66 4.92 1.87
N ARG A 94 9.75 4.44 2.72
CA ARG A 94 10.07 4.06 4.11
C ARG A 94 11.11 2.95 4.16
N MET A 95 10.98 1.90 3.36
CA MET A 95 11.96 0.79 3.35
C MET A 95 13.34 1.22 2.85
N GLU A 96 13.42 2.21 1.95
CA GLU A 96 14.68 2.87 1.59
C GLU A 96 15.27 3.62 2.78
N ARG A 97 14.46 4.46 3.47
CA ARG A 97 14.90 5.20 4.66
C ARG A 97 15.42 4.29 5.78
N LEU A 98 14.80 3.12 5.96
CA LEU A 98 15.23 2.13 6.96
C LEU A 98 16.41 1.26 6.50
N GLY A 99 16.94 1.45 5.29
CA GLY A 99 18.04 0.63 4.75
C GLY A 99 17.66 -0.83 4.49
N ARG A 100 16.36 -1.15 4.42
CA ARG A 100 15.86 -2.51 4.20
C ARG A 100 15.61 -2.86 2.73
N MET A 101 15.39 -1.85 1.89
CA MET A 101 15.16 -2.02 0.47
C MET A 101 16.36 -2.71 -0.21
N THR A 102 16.09 -3.66 -1.11
CA THR A 102 17.12 -4.35 -1.89
C THR A 102 17.06 -3.93 -3.36
N ASP A 103 18.09 -4.27 -4.13
CA ASP A 103 18.12 -4.00 -5.56
C ASP A 103 17.00 -4.71 -6.33
N ALA A 104 16.56 -5.89 -5.85
CA ALA A 104 15.41 -6.58 -6.42
C ALA A 104 14.11 -5.79 -6.27
N GLY A 105 13.92 -5.12 -5.12
CA GLY A 105 12.80 -4.20 -4.90
C GLY A 105 12.90 -2.97 -5.80
N ARG A 106 14.07 -2.33 -5.86
CA ARG A 106 14.32 -1.16 -6.72
C ARG A 106 14.04 -1.44 -8.19
N ALA A 107 14.41 -2.64 -8.67
CA ALA A 107 14.26 -3.04 -10.06
C ALA A 107 12.81 -3.05 -10.57
N VAL A 108 11.81 -3.08 -9.69
CA VAL A 108 10.38 -3.10 -10.05
C VAL A 108 9.62 -1.81 -9.71
N LEU A 109 10.29 -0.81 -9.13
CA LEU A 109 9.68 0.46 -8.76
C LEU A 109 9.14 1.21 -10.00
N PRO A 110 8.03 1.93 -9.87
CA PRO A 110 7.55 2.84 -10.90
C PRO A 110 8.38 4.13 -10.89
N ASP A 111 7.95 5.15 -11.62
CA ASP A 111 8.44 6.51 -11.38
C ASP A 111 8.09 6.94 -9.94
N MET A 112 9.14 7.12 -9.14
CA MET A 112 9.07 7.52 -7.73
C MET A 112 9.27 9.02 -7.52
N SER A 113 9.56 9.77 -8.59
CA SER A 113 9.75 11.23 -8.55
C SER A 113 8.44 11.97 -8.31
N ASP A 114 8.53 13.27 -8.03
CA ASP A 114 7.36 14.14 -7.82
C ASP A 114 6.45 14.21 -9.06
N LYS A 115 7.00 13.95 -10.26
CA LYS A 115 6.23 13.88 -11.51
C LYS A 115 5.48 12.56 -11.66
N GLY A 116 5.83 11.56 -10.85
CA GLY A 116 5.23 10.23 -10.86
C GLY A 116 3.80 10.18 -10.32
N PHE A 117 3.26 11.30 -9.83
CA PHE A 117 1.86 11.43 -9.43
C PHE A 117 1.26 12.73 -9.98
N VAL A 118 0.19 12.60 -10.76
CA VAL A 118 -0.56 13.71 -11.34
C VAL A 118 -2.02 13.55 -10.97
N ILE A 119 -2.63 14.64 -10.49
CA ILE A 119 -4.06 14.68 -10.20
C ILE A 119 -4.81 14.76 -11.53
N ASP A 120 -5.72 13.82 -11.77
CA ASP A 120 -6.59 13.83 -12.94
C ASP A 120 -7.43 15.11 -12.98
N LYS A 121 -7.58 15.68 -14.18
CA LYS A 121 -8.22 16.99 -14.39
C LYS A 121 -9.64 17.07 -13.79
N ASP A 122 -10.43 16.01 -13.95
CA ASP A 122 -11.80 15.94 -13.42
C ASP A 122 -11.87 16.07 -11.89
N ILE A 123 -10.94 15.43 -11.17
CA ILE A 123 -10.81 15.55 -9.73
C ILE A 123 -10.30 16.94 -9.33
N LEU A 124 -9.29 17.45 -10.04
CA LEU A 124 -8.71 18.76 -9.76
C LEU A 124 -9.73 19.88 -9.95
N ASP A 125 -10.49 19.84 -11.05
CA ASP A 125 -11.54 20.82 -11.34
C ASP A 125 -12.64 20.75 -10.27
N ALA A 126 -13.04 19.55 -9.82
CA ALA A 126 -14.03 19.39 -8.76
C ALA A 126 -13.55 19.93 -7.39
N LEU A 127 -12.28 19.72 -7.04
CA LEU A 127 -11.70 20.27 -5.80
C LEU A 127 -11.63 21.80 -5.84
N LYS A 128 -11.31 22.38 -7.01
CA LYS A 128 -11.19 23.83 -7.22
C LYS A 128 -12.51 24.55 -7.47
N ALA A 129 -13.62 23.82 -7.60
CA ALA A 129 -14.94 24.42 -7.80
C ALA A 129 -15.46 25.15 -6.55
N ASP A 130 -14.88 24.87 -5.38
CA ASP A 130 -15.19 25.52 -4.11
C ASP A 130 -13.89 25.91 -3.41
N ASP A 131 -13.68 27.22 -3.21
CA ASP A 131 -12.43 27.77 -2.67
C ASP A 131 -12.13 27.25 -1.25
N GLU A 132 -13.16 27.00 -0.43
CA GLU A 132 -12.99 26.46 0.93
C GLU A 132 -12.56 25.00 0.89
N ILE A 133 -13.11 24.21 -0.05
CA ILE A 133 -12.64 22.83 -0.28
C ILE A 133 -11.18 22.84 -0.72
N TRP A 134 -10.83 23.71 -1.67
CA TRP A 134 -9.46 23.77 -2.18
C TRP A 134 -8.46 24.18 -1.10
N ASP A 135 -8.75 25.23 -0.33
CA ASP A 135 -7.91 25.69 0.77
C ASP A 135 -7.74 24.61 1.86
N ASN A 136 -8.82 23.93 2.26
CA ASN A 136 -8.75 22.82 3.21
C ASN A 136 -7.94 21.64 2.67
N PHE A 137 -8.13 21.28 1.40
CA PHE A 137 -7.41 20.16 0.78
C PHE A 137 -5.90 20.40 0.76
N GLN A 138 -5.48 21.62 0.40
CA GLN A 138 -4.07 21.99 0.34
C GLN A 138 -3.37 21.92 1.69
N LYS A 139 -4.11 22.09 2.81
CA LYS A 139 -3.58 21.98 4.17
C LYS A 139 -3.41 20.55 4.66
N PHE A 140 -4.05 19.56 4.03
CA PHE A 140 -3.86 18.17 4.41
C PHE A 140 -2.44 17.68 4.09
N PRO A 141 -1.91 16.70 4.83
CA PRO A 141 -0.58 16.14 4.56
C PRO A 141 -0.42 15.71 3.09
N PRO A 142 0.72 16.00 2.44
CA PRO A 142 0.91 15.65 1.03
C PRO A 142 0.68 14.17 0.72
N LEU A 143 1.07 13.27 1.63
CA LEU A 143 0.79 11.83 1.48
C LEU A 143 -0.71 11.52 1.54
N TYR A 144 -1.48 12.17 2.43
CA TYR A 144 -2.94 12.01 2.47
C TYR A 144 -3.57 12.42 1.14
N GLN A 145 -3.18 13.59 0.62
CA GLN A 145 -3.66 14.10 -0.67
C GLN A 145 -3.41 13.05 -1.77
N ARG A 146 -2.16 12.60 -1.95
CA ARG A 146 -1.80 11.60 -2.96
C ARG A 146 -2.57 10.29 -2.81
N VAL A 147 -2.61 9.73 -1.59
CA VAL A 147 -3.29 8.44 -1.34
C VAL A 147 -4.79 8.53 -1.58
N ARG A 148 -5.46 9.62 -1.18
CA ARG A 148 -6.91 9.76 -1.40
C ARG A 148 -7.25 9.91 -2.87
N ILE A 149 -6.53 10.79 -3.55
CA ILE A 149 -6.72 11.02 -4.98
C ILE A 149 -6.45 9.74 -5.77
N ASP A 150 -5.37 9.02 -5.48
CA ASP A 150 -5.04 7.73 -6.11
C ASP A 150 -6.21 6.72 -5.96
N THR A 151 -6.80 6.61 -4.77
CA THR A 151 -7.94 5.70 -4.56
C THR A 151 -9.19 6.05 -5.38
N ILE A 152 -9.31 7.29 -5.85
CA ILE A 152 -10.38 7.74 -6.74
C ILE A 152 -9.97 7.49 -8.20
N GLN A 153 -8.79 7.96 -8.61
CA GLN A 153 -8.28 7.84 -9.99
C GLN A 153 -8.24 6.40 -10.50
N ILE A 154 -7.82 5.44 -9.67
CA ILE A 154 -7.80 4.02 -10.06
C ILE A 154 -9.18 3.45 -10.40
N LYS A 155 -10.27 4.15 -10.05
CA LYS A 155 -11.66 3.77 -10.33
C LYS A 155 -12.28 4.52 -11.50
N LYS A 156 -11.50 5.23 -12.31
CA LYS A 156 -11.98 5.97 -13.49
C LYS A 156 -12.85 5.14 -14.46
N LYS A 157 -12.58 3.84 -14.60
CA LYS A 157 -13.38 2.90 -15.41
C LYS A 157 -14.67 2.40 -14.73
N GLN A 158 -14.98 2.89 -13.52
CA GLN A 158 -16.17 2.56 -12.73
C GLN A 158 -16.85 3.89 -12.30
N PRO A 159 -17.60 4.54 -13.21
CA PRO A 159 -18.05 5.94 -13.02
C PRO A 159 -18.85 6.17 -11.73
N GLU A 160 -19.76 5.26 -11.37
CA GLU A 160 -20.55 5.38 -10.14
C GLU A 160 -19.66 5.36 -8.89
N LEU A 161 -18.71 4.41 -8.82
CA LEU A 161 -17.79 4.30 -7.69
C LEU A 161 -16.79 5.47 -7.66
N PHE A 162 -16.34 5.93 -8.82
CA PHE A 162 -15.50 7.11 -8.95
C PHE A 162 -16.22 8.34 -8.38
N ASN A 163 -17.43 8.63 -8.87
CA ASN A 163 -18.22 9.79 -8.45
C ASN A 163 -18.57 9.71 -6.96
N SER A 164 -18.96 8.55 -6.45
CA SER A 164 -19.24 8.36 -5.02
C SER A 164 -18.01 8.63 -4.14
N ARG A 165 -16.82 8.17 -4.56
CA ARG A 165 -15.58 8.43 -3.82
C ARG A 165 -15.13 9.88 -3.92
N LEU A 166 -15.29 10.51 -5.08
CA LEU A 166 -15.01 11.93 -5.28
C LEU A 166 -15.92 12.79 -4.41
N GLN A 167 -17.23 12.56 -4.43
CA GLN A 167 -18.18 13.27 -3.58
C GLN A 167 -17.83 13.11 -2.09
N LYS A 168 -17.51 11.89 -1.67
CA LYS A 168 -17.07 11.65 -0.28
C LYS A 168 -15.81 12.43 0.08
N LEU A 169 -14.85 12.58 -0.84
CA LEU A 169 -13.67 13.41 -0.62
C LEU A 169 -14.08 14.88 -0.43
N LEU A 170 -14.90 15.42 -1.33
CA LEU A 170 -15.37 16.81 -1.27
C LEU A 170 -16.11 17.08 0.05
N ASP A 171 -17.06 16.22 0.45
CA ASP A 171 -17.87 16.39 1.66
C ASP A 171 -17.02 16.42 2.95
N ASN A 172 -16.00 15.55 3.03
CA ASN A 172 -15.12 15.51 4.19
C ASN A 172 -14.11 16.67 4.18
N THR A 173 -13.61 17.03 3.00
CA THR A 173 -12.69 18.16 2.82
C THR A 173 -13.36 19.48 3.17
N LYS A 174 -14.63 19.68 2.79
CA LYS A 174 -15.42 20.86 3.20
C LYS A 174 -15.50 21.01 4.72
N LYS A 175 -15.53 19.89 5.45
CA LYS A 175 -15.54 19.86 6.92
C LYS A 175 -14.14 19.95 7.54
N GLY A 176 -13.08 20.02 6.73
CA GLY A 176 -11.69 19.97 7.20
C GLY A 176 -11.28 18.60 7.78
N VAL A 177 -11.97 17.51 7.43
CA VAL A 177 -11.77 16.18 8.01
C VAL A 177 -11.05 15.25 7.04
N MET A 178 -9.94 14.66 7.48
CA MET A 178 -9.33 13.51 6.82
C MET A 178 -10.06 12.21 7.19
N TYR A 179 -10.14 11.26 6.25
CA TYR A 179 -10.76 9.95 6.49
C TYR A 179 -9.99 8.80 5.85
N GLY A 180 -10.19 7.60 6.39
CA GLY A 180 -9.58 6.35 5.94
C GLY A 180 -8.07 6.26 6.20
N GLU A 181 -7.54 5.05 6.23
CA GLU A 181 -6.11 4.79 6.42
C GLU A 181 -5.26 5.30 5.25
N TRP A 182 -4.29 6.18 5.54
CA TRP A 182 -3.43 6.81 4.53
C TRP A 182 -1.94 6.80 4.86
N ASN A 183 -1.57 6.44 6.09
CA ASN A 183 -0.19 6.48 6.57
C ASN A 183 0.22 5.24 7.38
N ASP A 184 -0.49 4.12 7.23
CA ASP A 184 -0.32 2.89 8.00
C ASP A 184 -0.20 3.12 9.51
N ASN A 185 -1.19 3.81 10.09
CA ASN A 185 -1.24 4.16 11.52
C ASN A 185 -0.05 5.00 12.00
N GLY A 186 0.46 5.90 11.15
CA GLY A 186 1.61 6.76 11.46
C GLY A 186 2.97 6.17 11.11
N ARG A 187 3.05 4.94 10.58
CA ARG A 187 4.33 4.36 10.12
C ARG A 187 4.96 5.13 8.97
N LEU A 188 4.13 5.76 8.13
CA LEU A 188 4.56 6.45 6.92
C LEU A 188 4.73 7.95 7.09
N THR A 189 4.51 8.50 8.29
CA THR A 189 4.82 9.91 8.52
C THR A 189 6.33 10.12 8.56
N GLU A 190 6.77 11.27 8.07
CA GLU A 190 8.17 11.71 8.16
C GLU A 190 8.49 12.00 9.62
N ASN A 191 9.10 11.04 10.30
CA ASN A 191 10.05 11.31 11.37
C ASN A 191 11.45 11.04 10.81
#